data_AF-A0A3N5L6V2-F1
#
_entry.id   AF-A0A3N5L6V2-F1
#
_cell.length_a   1.000
_cell.length_b   1.000
_cell.length_c   1.000
_cell.angle_alpha   90.00
_cell.angle_beta   90.00
_cell.angle_gamma   90.00
#
_symmetry.space_group_name_H-M   'P 1'
#
loop_
_entity.id
_entity.type
_entity.pdbx_description
1 polymer ?
#
loop_
_entity_poly.entity_id
_entity_poly.type
_entity_poly.pdbx_seq_one_letter_code
_entity_poly.pdbx_strand_id
1 'polypeptide(L)'
;MFHKPTEADGHLFSQAVHSPELPIFGGAIVAAGIANLQGMGTKFIMCGNALQAWTFELAARGKGTQPDIDKFLRAHLLPGVTVVPAMVIAIERAQAAGIRYNKQ
;
A
#
# COMPACT_ATOMS: atom_id res chain seq x y z
N MET A 1 -0.74 -3.42 -6.17
CA MET A 1 -2.01 -2.73 -5.88
C MET A 1 -1.88 -1.29 -6.33
N PHE A 2 -2.77 -0.82 -7.20
CA PHE A 2 -2.75 0.56 -7.73
C PHE A 2 -3.78 1.43 -7.02
N HIS A 3 -3.55 2.75 -6.93
CA HIS A 3 -4.44 3.65 -6.17
C HIS A 3 -5.84 3.76 -6.80
N LYS A 4 -5.90 4.11 -8.08
CA LYS A 4 -7.12 4.30 -8.88
C LYS A 4 -6.90 3.78 -10.31
N PRO A 5 -6.75 2.46 -10.48
CA PRO A 5 -6.64 1.88 -11.82
C PRO A 5 -7.94 2.08 -12.61
N THR A 6 -7.81 2.06 -13.91
CA THR A 6 -8.88 2.15 -14.92
C THR A 6 -8.99 0.83 -15.68
N GLU A 7 -10.04 0.67 -16.49
CA GLU A 7 -10.19 -0.55 -17.29
C GLU A 7 -9.04 -0.75 -18.29
N ALA A 8 -8.41 0.33 -18.76
CA ALA A 8 -7.23 0.28 -19.62
C ALA A 8 -6.02 -0.38 -18.94
N ASP A 9 -6.00 -0.40 -17.61
CA ASP A 9 -4.96 -1.04 -16.81
C ASP A 9 -5.17 -2.56 -16.68
N GLY A 10 -6.17 -3.14 -17.35
CA GLY A 10 -6.48 -4.58 -17.30
C GLY A 10 -5.28 -5.48 -17.64
N HIS A 11 -4.39 -5.00 -18.51
CA HIS A 11 -3.13 -5.69 -18.85
C HIS A 11 -2.21 -5.92 -17.64
N LEU A 12 -2.22 -5.02 -16.65
CA LEU A 12 -1.43 -5.17 -15.41
C LEU A 12 -1.93 -6.34 -14.56
N PHE A 13 -3.25 -6.61 -14.61
CA PHE A 13 -3.83 -7.77 -13.94
C PHE A 13 -3.39 -9.06 -14.62
N SER A 14 -3.47 -9.12 -15.96
CA SER A 14 -2.97 -10.25 -16.75
C SER A 14 -1.53 -10.62 -16.44
N GLN A 15 -0.65 -9.61 -16.34
CA GLN A 15 0.74 -9.81 -15.94
C GLN A 15 0.87 -10.38 -14.53
N ALA A 16 0.11 -9.84 -13.56
CA ALA A 16 0.17 -10.29 -12.18
C ALA A 16 -0.25 -11.77 -12.01
N VAL A 17 -1.20 -12.25 -12.81
CA VAL A 17 -1.69 -13.64 -12.75
C VAL A 17 -1.09 -14.54 -13.83
N HIS A 18 -0.10 -14.07 -14.59
CA HIS A 18 0.55 -14.81 -15.69
C HIS A 18 -0.44 -15.43 -16.69
N SER A 19 -1.44 -14.66 -17.10
CA SER A 19 -2.50 -15.11 -18.02
C SER A 19 -2.64 -14.18 -19.23
N PRO A 20 -3.19 -14.63 -20.37
CA PRO A 20 -3.46 -13.77 -21.51
C PRO A 20 -4.45 -12.64 -21.15
N GLU A 21 -4.49 -11.57 -21.94
CA GLU A 21 -5.46 -10.49 -21.73
C GLU A 21 -6.89 -10.97 -21.98
N LEU A 22 -7.69 -10.98 -20.91
CA LEU A 22 -9.12 -11.28 -20.97
C LEU A 22 -9.91 -9.98 -20.75
N PRO A 23 -11.02 -9.77 -21.50
CA PRO A 23 -11.85 -8.57 -21.35
C PRO A 23 -12.36 -8.32 -19.91
N ILE A 24 -12.56 -9.40 -19.14
CA ILE A 24 -12.99 -9.33 -17.74
C ILE A 24 -11.97 -8.66 -16.80
N PHE A 25 -10.70 -8.58 -17.19
CA PHE A 25 -9.65 -8.07 -16.32
C PHE A 25 -9.64 -6.55 -16.17
N GLY A 26 -10.23 -5.81 -17.11
CA GLY A 26 -10.44 -4.37 -16.97
C GLY A 26 -11.32 -4.04 -15.75
N GLY A 27 -12.44 -4.74 -15.60
CA GLY A 27 -13.29 -4.58 -14.40
C GLY A 27 -12.61 -5.09 -13.13
N ALA A 28 -11.87 -6.20 -13.22
CA ALA A 28 -11.19 -6.79 -12.06
C ALA A 28 -10.10 -5.88 -11.48
N ILE A 29 -9.28 -5.22 -12.32
CA ILE A 29 -8.23 -4.31 -11.83
C ILE A 29 -8.82 -3.07 -11.15
N VAL A 30 -9.93 -2.53 -11.69
CA VAL A 30 -10.67 -1.41 -11.09
C VAL A 30 -11.17 -1.83 -9.71
N ALA A 31 -11.84 -2.98 -9.60
CA ALA A 31 -12.35 -3.49 -8.33
C ALA A 31 -11.23 -3.72 -7.29
N ALA A 32 -10.05 -4.16 -7.73
CA ALA A 32 -8.88 -4.37 -6.88
C ALA A 32 -8.10 -3.07 -6.55
N GLY A 33 -8.53 -1.91 -7.02
CA GLY A 33 -7.90 -0.62 -6.72
C GLY A 33 -7.99 -0.27 -5.22
N ILE A 34 -6.93 0.36 -4.69
CA ILE A 34 -6.84 0.74 -3.26
C ILE A 34 -8.04 1.60 -2.84
N ALA A 35 -8.43 2.58 -3.66
CA ALA A 35 -9.55 3.45 -3.34
C ALA A 35 -10.88 2.69 -3.24
N ASN A 36 -11.11 1.71 -4.12
CA ASN A 36 -12.32 0.88 -4.10
C ASN A 36 -12.32 -0.07 -2.89
N LEU A 37 -11.18 -0.71 -2.60
CA LEU A 37 -11.01 -1.55 -1.41
C LEU A 37 -11.21 -0.76 -0.11
N GLN A 38 -10.73 0.48 -0.04
CA GLN A 38 -11.02 1.39 1.08
C GLN A 38 -12.51 1.68 1.20
N GLY A 39 -13.21 1.90 0.08
CA GLY A 39 -14.68 2.06 0.03
C GLY A 39 -15.44 0.83 0.52
N MET A 40 -14.86 -0.37 0.36
CA MET A 40 -15.39 -1.63 0.88
C MET A 40 -15.01 -1.90 2.36
N GLY A 41 -14.25 -1.00 2.98
CA GLY A 41 -13.86 -1.09 4.40
C GLY A 41 -12.45 -1.62 4.65
N THR A 42 -11.68 -1.99 3.62
CA THR A 42 -10.28 -2.39 3.79
C THR A 42 -9.44 -1.24 4.35
N LYS A 43 -8.66 -1.52 5.39
CA LYS A 43 -7.72 -0.55 5.97
C LYS A 43 -6.31 -0.82 5.47
N PHE A 44 -5.72 0.19 4.83
CA PHE A 44 -4.30 0.17 4.45
C PHE A 44 -3.50 0.89 5.53
N ILE A 45 -2.41 0.26 5.97
CA ILE A 45 -1.54 0.78 7.01
C ILE A 45 -0.09 0.88 6.54
N MET A 46 0.63 1.87 7.06
CA MET A 46 2.06 2.08 6.82
C MET A 46 2.84 1.86 8.10
N CYS A 47 3.94 1.12 8.03
CA CYS A 47 4.84 0.91 9.16
C CYS A 47 5.61 2.19 9.47
N GLY A 48 5.42 2.76 10.66
CA GLY A 48 6.19 3.91 11.13
C GLY A 48 7.69 3.64 11.16
N ASN A 49 8.11 2.48 11.68
CA ASN A 49 9.52 2.08 11.68
C ASN A 49 10.12 1.98 10.27
N ALA A 50 9.39 1.38 9.31
CA ALA A 50 9.91 1.26 7.95
C ALA A 50 9.96 2.62 7.24
N LEU A 51 8.95 3.48 7.46
CA LEU A 51 8.95 4.84 6.94
C LEU A 51 10.18 5.61 7.46
N GLN A 52 10.44 5.54 8.76
CA GLN A 52 11.62 6.18 9.36
C GLN A 52 12.93 5.61 8.81
N ALA A 53 13.06 4.29 8.67
CA ALA A 53 14.24 3.66 8.07
C ALA A 53 14.51 4.20 6.65
N TRP A 54 13.46 4.38 5.84
CA TRP A 54 13.58 4.99 4.52
C TRP A 54 14.02 6.46 4.58
N THR A 55 13.55 7.25 5.56
CA THR A 55 14.02 8.64 5.72
C THR A 55 15.51 8.71 5.99
N PHE A 56 16.04 7.82 6.85
CA PHE A 56 17.47 7.73 7.13
C PHE A 56 18.26 7.30 5.90
N GLU A 57 17.82 6.26 5.21
CA GLU A 57 18.48 5.73 4.01
C GLU A 57 18.57 6.79 2.91
N LEU A 58 17.48 7.52 2.65
CA LEU A 58 17.44 8.56 1.63
C LEU A 58 18.32 9.76 2.00
N ALA A 59 18.35 10.15 3.28
CA ALA A 59 19.25 11.20 3.76
C ALA A 59 20.72 10.79 3.62
N ALA A 60 21.07 9.56 3.98
CA ALA A 60 22.43 9.01 3.82
C ALA A 60 22.88 8.98 2.34
N ARG A 61 21.94 8.85 1.40
CA ARG A 61 22.16 8.95 -0.05
C ARG A 61 22.15 10.38 -0.60
N GLY A 62 22.14 11.39 0.26
CA GLY A 62 22.19 12.80 -0.13
C GLY A 62 20.92 13.31 -0.83
N LYS A 63 19.75 12.71 -0.56
CA LYS A 63 18.46 13.12 -1.18
C LYS A 63 17.75 14.25 -0.44
N GLY A 64 18.36 14.82 0.60
CA GLY A 64 17.81 15.88 1.43
C GLY A 64 18.10 15.66 2.91
N THR A 65 17.52 16.51 3.77
CA THR A 65 17.56 16.29 5.22
C THR A 65 16.51 15.26 5.62
N GLN A 66 16.78 14.49 6.68
CA GLN A 66 15.82 13.50 7.18
C GLN A 66 14.46 14.13 7.54
N PRO A 67 14.36 15.28 8.23
CA PRO A 67 13.06 15.91 8.52
C PRO A 67 12.28 16.31 7.28
N ASP A 68 12.95 16.85 6.25
CA ASP A 68 12.28 17.24 5.00
C ASP A 68 11.78 16.01 4.24
N ILE A 69 12.55 14.92 4.23
CA ILE A 69 12.16 13.65 3.62
C ILE A 69 10.97 13.05 4.38
N ASP A 70 10.97 13.00 5.72
CA ASP A 70 9.84 12.48 6.50
C ASP A 70 8.56 13.25 6.19
N LYS A 71 8.64 14.59 6.22
CA LYS A 71 7.51 15.46 5.86
C LYS A 71 7.02 15.19 4.45
N PHE A 72 7.93 15.08 3.48
CA PHE A 72 7.59 14.82 2.09
C PHE A 72 6.90 13.47 1.92
N LEU A 73 7.47 12.39 2.45
CA LEU A 73 6.91 11.04 2.30
C LEU A 73 5.53 10.92 2.97
N ARG A 74 5.35 11.51 4.16
CA ARG A 74 4.04 11.52 4.84
C ARG A 74 2.99 12.28 4.05
N ALA A 75 3.34 13.39 3.43
CA ALA A 75 2.42 14.17 2.59
C ALA A 75 2.00 13.43 1.32
N HIS A 76 2.78 12.45 0.87
CA HIS A 76 2.53 11.66 -0.34
C HIS A 76 2.05 10.23 -0.06
N LEU A 77 1.69 9.91 1.18
CA LEU A 77 0.92 8.70 1.46
C LEU A 77 -0.44 8.79 0.76
N LEU A 78 -0.93 7.66 0.26
CA LEU A 78 -2.24 7.63 -0.35
C LEU A 78 -3.31 8.03 0.67
N PRO A 79 -4.36 8.76 0.25
CA PRO A 79 -5.49 9.08 1.12
C PRO A 79 -6.03 7.85 1.84
N GLY A 80 -6.37 7.97 3.12
CA GLY A 80 -6.90 6.88 3.93
C GLY A 80 -5.88 5.85 4.44
N VAL A 81 -4.59 5.99 4.11
CA VAL A 81 -3.52 5.18 4.73
C VAL A 81 -3.24 5.70 6.14
N THR A 82 -3.22 4.79 7.12
CA THR A 82 -2.89 5.12 8.51
C THR A 82 -1.47 4.69 8.85
N VAL A 83 -0.66 5.60 9.39
CA VAL A 83 0.66 5.22 9.92
C VAL A 83 0.49 4.59 11.29
N VAL A 84 0.92 3.33 11.42
CA VAL A 84 0.96 2.62 12.70
C VAL A 84 2.38 2.66 13.28
N PRO A 85 2.58 2.55 14.61
CA PRO A 85 3.92 2.61 15.20
C PRO A 85 4.88 1.57 14.60
N ALA A 86 4.45 0.30 14.55
CA ALA A 86 5.18 -0.79 13.92
C ALA A 86 4.19 -1.82 13.36
N MET A 87 4.52 -2.43 12.21
CA MET A 87 3.67 -3.45 11.59
C MET A 87 3.51 -4.70 12.44
N VAL A 88 4.58 -5.15 13.10
CA VAL A 88 4.53 -6.33 13.97
C VAL A 88 3.54 -6.12 15.12
N ILE A 89 3.56 -4.95 15.76
CA ILE A 89 2.62 -4.60 16.82
C ILE A 89 1.18 -4.52 16.27
N ALA A 90 0.99 -3.94 15.08
CA ALA A 90 -0.33 -3.87 14.45
C ALA A 90 -0.88 -5.26 14.12
N ILE A 91 -0.04 -6.17 13.61
CA ILE A 91 -0.41 -7.56 13.30
C ILE A 91 -0.75 -8.31 14.59
N GLU A 92 0.09 -8.22 15.62
CA GLU A 92 -0.16 -8.86 16.91
C GLU A 92 -1.49 -8.40 17.53
N ARG A 93 -1.76 -7.08 17.51
CA ARG A 93 -3.04 -6.54 17.99
C ARG A 93 -4.22 -7.01 17.15
N ALA A 94 -4.08 -7.10 15.83
CA ALA A 94 -5.11 -7.62 14.95
C ALA A 94 -5.39 -9.11 15.25
N GLN A 95 -4.34 -9.91 15.42
CA GLN A 95 -4.45 -11.33 15.78
C GLN A 95 -5.09 -11.52 17.16
N ALA A 96 -4.73 -10.70 18.15
CA ALA A 96 -5.37 -10.69 19.47
C ALA A 96 -6.88 -10.35 19.39
N ALA A 97 -7.29 -9.57 18.38
CA ALA A 97 -8.69 -9.28 18.07
C ALA A 97 -9.37 -10.36 17.19
N GLY A 98 -8.72 -11.51 16.95
CA GLY A 98 -9.28 -12.62 16.17
C GLY A 98 -9.09 -12.52 14.66
N ILE A 99 -8.32 -11.54 14.17
CA ILE A 99 -8.04 -11.40 12.73
C ILE A 99 -6.93 -12.37 12.33
N ARG A 100 -7.20 -13.23 11.34
CA ARG A 100 -6.19 -14.16 10.84
C ARG A 100 -5.15 -13.43 9.99
N TYR A 101 -3.91 -13.86 10.13
CA TYR A 101 -2.82 -13.40 9.28
C TYR A 101 -2.76 -14.24 8.00
N ASN A 102 -2.76 -13.57 6.85
CA ASN A 102 -2.56 -14.18 5.54
C ASN A 102 -1.31 -13.56 4.91
N LYS A 103 -0.26 -14.38 4.71
CA LYS A 103 0.95 -13.98 3.99
C LYS A 103 0.81 -14.51 2.56
N GLN A 104 0.49 -13.62 1.63
CA GLN A 104 0.47 -13.90 0.19
C GLN A 104 1.68 -13.28 -0.49
#